data_AF-A0A2M7QEP2-F1
#
_entry.id   AF-A0A2M7QEP2-F1
#
_cell.length_a   1.000
_cell.length_b   1.000
_cell.length_c   1.000
_cell.angle_alpha   90.00
_cell.angle_beta   90.00
_cell.angle_gamma   90.00
#
_symmetry.space_group_name_H-M   'P 1'
#
loop_
_entity.id
_entity.type
_entity.pdbx_description
1 polymer ?
#
loop_
_entity_poly.entity_id
_entity_poly.type
_entity_poly.pdbx_seq_one_letter_code
_entity_poly.pdbx_strand_id
1 'polypeptide(L)'
;MENLGVDPKLLIAQIINFGLFFFIFSTFIAKPFLAFIQSEKKKDAERVRLNDLAANQEADLTKKEGEMKLRLKKEYDKALVEAKNEAVAVRTTLMKEATSEAEAYLAKAKKEMADEKRNMEREIKERIGALSVVLVERGLREYLTDDMQKGVTKRILTNLETQNLN
;
A
#
# COMPACT_ATOMS: atom_id res chain seq x y z
N MET A 1 7.47 -16.44 -119.12
CA MET A 1 6.85 -15.29 -118.44
C MET A 1 6.61 -15.70 -117.00
N GLU A 2 7.53 -15.23 -116.16
CA GLU A 2 7.40 -14.95 -114.73
C GLU A 2 6.62 -15.95 -113.88
N ASN A 3 7.31 -17.03 -113.50
CA ASN A 3 7.09 -17.60 -112.18
C ASN A 3 7.44 -16.49 -111.18
N LEU A 4 6.42 -15.75 -110.71
CA LEU A 4 6.51 -15.13 -109.41
C LEU A 4 7.07 -16.21 -108.48
N GLY A 5 8.21 -15.92 -107.84
CA GLY A 5 9.05 -16.89 -107.10
C GLY A 5 8.38 -17.45 -105.85
N VAL A 6 7.14 -17.87 -105.97
CA VAL A 6 6.21 -18.28 -104.93
C VAL A 6 5.42 -19.46 -105.50
N ASP A 7 5.82 -20.67 -105.11
CA ASP A 7 5.07 -21.89 -105.42
C ASP A 7 3.80 -21.94 -104.55
N PRO A 8 2.58 -21.98 -105.13
CA PRO A 8 1.32 -22.04 -104.38
C PRO A 8 1.24 -23.21 -103.39
N LYS A 9 1.86 -24.36 -103.70
CA LYS A 9 1.89 -25.52 -102.79
C LYS A 9 2.78 -25.25 -101.58
N LEU A 10 3.92 -24.59 -101.79
CA LEU A 10 4.84 -24.19 -100.73
C LEU A 10 4.19 -23.16 -99.80
N LEU A 11 3.42 -22.22 -100.38
CA LEU A 11 2.71 -21.19 -99.62
C LEU A 11 1.62 -21.81 -98.72
N ILE A 12 0.84 -22.77 -99.23
CA ILE A 12 -0.15 -23.50 -98.43
C ILE A 12 0.53 -24.29 -97.30
N ALA A 13 1.64 -24.98 -97.58
CA ALA A 13 2.39 -25.71 -96.56
C ALA A 13 2.95 -24.77 -95.46
N GLN A 14 3.39 -23.57 -95.84
CA GLN A 14 3.88 -22.56 -94.91
C GLN A 14 2.76 -21.99 -94.02
N ILE A 15 1.56 -21.78 -94.57
CA ILE A 15 0.38 -21.37 -93.78
C ILE A 15 0.01 -22.45 -92.76
N ILE A 16 -0.01 -23.72 -93.16
CA ILE A 16 -0.32 -24.83 -92.25
C ILE A 16 0.74 -24.94 -91.14
N ASN A 17 2.03 -24.85 -91.49
CA ASN A 17 3.12 -24.88 -90.51
C ASN A 17 3.06 -23.70 -89.54
N PHE A 18 2.79 -22.48 -90.05
CA PHE A 18 2.62 -21.31 -89.21
C PHE A 18 1.39 -21.42 -88.30
N GLY A 19 0.27 -21.96 -88.80
CA GLY A 19 -0.93 -22.21 -88.01
C GLY A 19 -0.68 -23.21 -86.88
N LEU A 20 0.02 -24.31 -87.17
CA LEU A 20 0.40 -25.30 -86.16
C LEU A 20 1.36 -24.69 -85.11
N PHE A 21 2.37 -23.94 -85.55
CA PHE A 21 3.27 -23.22 -84.66
C PHE A 21 2.51 -22.21 -83.79
N PHE A 22 1.62 -21.41 -84.37
CA PHE A 22 0.82 -20.43 -83.65
C PHE A 22 -0.10 -21.09 -82.61
N PHE A 23 -0.70 -22.23 -82.93
CA PHE A 23 -1.53 -22.99 -82.00
C PHE A 23 -0.73 -23.49 -80.79
N ILE A 24 0.46 -24.04 -81.03
CA ILE A 24 1.38 -24.50 -79.98
C ILE A 24 1.87 -23.28 -79.17
N PHE A 25 2.34 -22.21 -79.82
CA PHE A 25 2.85 -21.01 -79.17
C PHE A 25 1.80 -20.34 -78.28
N SER A 26 0.58 -20.15 -78.80
CA SER A 26 -0.51 -19.51 -78.08
C SER A 26 -0.91 -20.29 -76.82
N THR A 27 -0.93 -21.63 -76.91
CA THR A 27 -1.33 -22.47 -75.80
C THR A 27 -0.20 -22.71 -74.79
N PHE A 28 1.02 -22.98 -75.26
CA PHE A 28 2.15 -23.41 -74.40
C PHE A 28 3.06 -22.28 -73.95
N ILE A 29 3.10 -21.13 -74.64
CA ILE A 29 4.05 -20.05 -74.31
C ILE A 29 3.28 -18.79 -73.87
N ALA A 30 2.33 -18.31 -74.68
CA ALA A 30 1.64 -17.06 -74.39
C ALA A 30 0.83 -17.11 -73.09
N LYS A 31 0.04 -18.19 -72.89
CA LYS A 31 -0.75 -18.38 -71.66
C LYS A 31 0.10 -18.43 -70.38
N PRO A 32 1.13 -19.30 -70.24
CA PRO A 32 1.94 -19.34 -69.03
C PRO A 32 2.76 -18.07 -68.83
N PHE A 33 3.23 -17.42 -69.90
CA PHE A 33 3.96 -16.15 -69.79
C PHE A 33 3.07 -15.03 -69.23
N LEU A 34 1.84 -14.88 -69.72
CA LEU A 34 0.88 -13.91 -69.17
C LEU A 34 0.50 -14.23 -67.71
N ALA A 35 0.32 -15.52 -67.39
CA ALA A 35 0.03 -15.95 -66.02
C ALA A 35 1.17 -15.62 -65.07
N PHE A 36 2.42 -15.79 -65.50
CA PHE A 36 3.61 -15.42 -64.73
C PHE A 36 3.64 -13.91 -64.43
N ILE A 37 3.45 -13.06 -65.43
CA ILE A 37 3.42 -11.60 -65.26
C ILE A 37 2.29 -11.17 -64.32
N GLN A 38 1.10 -11.77 -64.44
CA GLN A 38 -0.01 -11.48 -63.51
C GLN A 38 0.30 -11.95 -62.09
N SER A 39 0.98 -13.09 -61.94
CA SER A 39 1.37 -13.61 -60.62
C SER A 39 2.39 -12.72 -59.93
N GLU A 40 3.40 -12.21 -60.65
CA GLU A 40 4.38 -11.27 -60.10
C GLU A 40 3.73 -9.95 -59.71
N LYS A 41 2.88 -9.38 -60.58
CA LYS A 41 2.11 -8.15 -60.22
C LYS A 41 1.25 -8.34 -58.97
N LYS A 42 0.61 -9.50 -58.81
CA LYS A 42 -0.19 -9.82 -57.61
C LYS A 42 0.68 -9.96 -56.38
N LYS A 43 1.83 -10.62 -56.48
CA LYS A 43 2.79 -10.75 -55.37
C LYS A 43 3.33 -9.41 -54.92
N ASP A 44 3.68 -8.53 -55.86
CA ASP A 44 4.17 -7.18 -55.54
C ASP A 44 3.09 -6.34 -54.85
N ALA A 45 1.87 -6.36 -55.36
CA ALA A 45 0.75 -5.67 -54.72
C ALA A 45 0.46 -6.20 -53.30
N GLU A 46 0.53 -7.53 -53.11
CA GLU A 46 0.34 -8.13 -51.80
C GLU A 46 1.50 -7.80 -50.85
N ARG A 47 2.75 -7.80 -51.32
CA ARG A 47 3.92 -7.37 -50.52
C ARG A 47 3.79 -5.94 -50.04
N VAL A 48 3.41 -5.01 -50.93
CA VAL A 48 3.18 -3.60 -50.57
C VAL A 48 2.08 -3.50 -49.52
N ARG A 49 0.94 -4.17 -49.75
CA ARG A 49 -0.17 -4.17 -48.79
C ARG A 49 0.22 -4.72 -47.43
N LEU A 50 0.97 -5.83 -47.39
CA LEU A 50 1.43 -6.44 -46.15
C LEU A 50 2.41 -5.53 -45.40
N ASN A 51 3.32 -4.87 -46.13
CA ASN A 51 4.25 -3.90 -45.54
C ASN A 51 3.50 -2.70 -44.95
N ASP A 52 2.51 -2.14 -45.67
CA ASP A 52 1.69 -1.03 -45.16
C ASP A 52 0.88 -1.45 -43.93
N LEU A 53 0.29 -2.65 -43.93
CA LEU A 53 -0.42 -3.18 -42.77
C LEU A 53 0.51 -3.37 -41.57
N ALA A 54 1.71 -3.91 -41.79
CA ALA A 54 2.70 -4.10 -40.73
C ALA A 54 3.16 -2.75 -40.16
N ALA A 55 3.48 -1.78 -41.01
CA ALA A 55 3.88 -0.44 -40.59
C ALA A 55 2.78 0.28 -39.79
N ASN A 56 1.52 0.19 -40.24
CA ASN A 56 0.39 0.75 -39.51
C ASN A 56 0.16 0.05 -38.16
N GLN A 57 0.27 -1.28 -38.11
CA GLN A 57 0.17 -2.03 -36.86
C GLN A 57 1.29 -1.67 -35.89
N GLU A 58 2.53 -1.55 -36.36
CA GLU A 58 3.67 -1.16 -35.54
C GLU A 58 3.52 0.27 -34.99
N ALA A 59 3.04 1.21 -35.82
CA ALA A 59 2.74 2.57 -35.38
C ALA A 59 1.63 2.61 -34.32
N ASP A 60 0.55 1.84 -34.51
CA ASP A 60 -0.55 1.74 -33.55
C ASP A 60 -0.11 1.10 -32.23
N LEU A 61 0.72 0.05 -32.29
CA LEU A 61 1.29 -0.60 -31.10
C LEU A 61 2.19 0.37 -30.35
N THR A 62 3.11 1.04 -31.05
CA THR A 62 4.00 2.04 -30.44
C THR A 62 3.22 3.16 -29.77
N LYS A 63 2.15 3.65 -30.41
CA LYS A 63 1.26 4.66 -29.83
C LYS A 63 0.56 4.15 -28.57
N LYS A 64 -0.03 2.94 -28.62
CA LYS A 64 -0.68 2.31 -27.47
C LYS A 64 0.28 2.09 -26.31
N GLU A 65 1.51 1.66 -26.59
CA GLU A 65 2.55 1.50 -25.58
C GLU A 65 2.93 2.84 -24.94
N GLY A 66 3.07 3.90 -25.75
CA GLY A 66 3.33 5.26 -25.27
C GLY A 66 2.22 5.78 -24.35
N GLU A 67 0.95 5.61 -24.78
CA GLU A 67 -0.22 5.99 -23.99
C GLU A 67 -0.33 5.16 -22.70
N MET A 68 -0.04 3.87 -22.75
CA MET A 68 -0.03 2.99 -21.58
C MET A 68 1.07 3.42 -20.58
N LYS A 69 2.30 3.65 -21.05
CA LYS A 69 3.40 4.15 -20.20
C LYS A 69 3.05 5.48 -19.55
N LEU A 70 2.43 6.41 -20.29
CA LEU A 70 2.01 7.69 -19.74
C LEU A 70 0.92 7.53 -18.68
N ARG A 71 -0.06 6.65 -18.92
CA ARG A 71 -1.13 6.33 -17.97
C ARG A 71 -0.58 5.71 -16.69
N LEU A 72 0.28 4.70 -16.81
CA LEU A 72 0.94 4.05 -15.68
C LEU A 72 1.77 5.04 -14.87
N LYS A 73 2.51 5.94 -15.54
CA LYS A 73 3.27 6.98 -14.84
C LYS A 73 2.36 7.91 -14.03
N LYS A 74 1.24 8.36 -14.61
CA LYS A 74 0.26 9.20 -13.90
C LYS A 74 -0.36 8.48 -12.71
N GLU A 75 -0.73 7.21 -12.87
CA GLU A 75 -1.28 6.39 -11.79
C GLU A 75 -0.26 6.17 -10.67
N TYR A 76 0.99 5.89 -11.03
CA TYR A 76 2.09 5.77 -10.07
C TYR A 76 2.33 7.07 -9.30
N ASP A 77 2.42 8.20 -10.00
CA ASP A 77 2.63 9.51 -9.38
C ASP A 77 1.47 9.85 -8.44
N LYS A 78 0.23 9.54 -8.84
CA LYS A 78 -0.96 9.72 -7.99
C LYS A 78 -0.91 8.84 -6.75
N ALA A 79 -0.62 7.54 -6.91
CA ALA A 79 -0.51 6.60 -5.80
C ALA A 79 0.62 7.01 -4.83
N LEU A 80 1.74 7.53 -5.34
CA LEU A 80 2.85 8.02 -4.53
C LEU A 80 2.46 9.25 -3.70
N VAL A 81 1.69 10.18 -4.28
CA VAL A 81 1.17 11.34 -3.55
C VAL A 81 0.17 10.92 -2.48
N GLU A 82 -0.76 10.02 -2.81
CA GLU A 82 -1.74 9.47 -1.86
C GLU A 82 -1.04 8.77 -0.69
N ALA A 83 -0.08 7.89 -0.96
CA ALA A 83 0.70 7.20 0.07
C ALA A 83 1.46 8.17 0.98
N LYS A 84 2.03 9.26 0.43
CA LYS A 84 2.69 10.31 1.23
C LYS A 84 1.70 11.04 2.14
N ASN A 85 0.54 11.40 1.62
CA ASN A 85 -0.50 12.08 2.40
C ASN A 85 -1.03 11.18 3.51
N GLU A 86 -1.27 9.91 3.22
CA GLU A 86 -1.70 8.91 4.20
C GLU A 86 -0.64 8.70 5.28
N ALA A 87 0.64 8.58 4.91
CA ALA A 87 1.74 8.47 5.87
C ALA A 87 1.80 9.69 6.82
N VAL A 88 1.59 10.90 6.31
CA VAL A 88 1.53 12.13 7.12
C VAL A 88 0.31 12.12 8.04
N ALA A 89 -0.85 11.69 7.56
CA ALA A 89 -2.07 11.59 8.36
C ALA A 89 -1.95 10.55 9.49
N VAL A 90 -1.40 9.37 9.18
CA VAL A 90 -1.12 8.31 10.16
C VAL A 90 -0.11 8.81 11.19
N ARG A 91 1.00 9.42 10.76
CA ARG A 91 1.99 9.99 11.69
C ARG A 91 1.36 11.03 12.63
N THR A 92 0.54 11.92 12.09
CA THR A 92 -0.13 12.96 12.89
C THR A 92 -1.10 12.34 13.90
N THR A 93 -1.85 11.33 13.49
CA THR A 93 -2.78 10.59 14.35
C THR A 93 -2.03 9.89 15.48
N LEU A 94 -0.98 9.13 15.15
CA LEU A 94 -0.14 8.44 16.13
C LEU A 94 0.52 9.41 17.11
N MET A 95 1.02 10.56 16.64
CA MET A 95 1.59 11.58 17.54
C MET A 95 0.55 12.19 18.47
N LYS A 96 -0.69 12.40 17.99
CA LYS A 96 -1.79 12.89 18.82
C LYS A 96 -2.21 11.86 19.86
N GLU A 97 -2.36 10.60 19.46
CA GLU A 97 -2.68 9.49 20.36
C GLU A 97 -1.60 9.31 21.42
N ALA A 98 -0.32 9.25 21.02
CA ALA A 98 0.80 9.13 21.95
C ALA A 98 0.87 10.30 22.94
N THR A 99 0.62 11.54 22.49
CA THR A 99 0.56 12.70 23.38
C THR A 99 -0.60 12.57 24.37
N SER A 100 -1.79 12.21 23.88
CA SER A 100 -2.98 12.03 24.73
C SER A 100 -2.79 10.91 25.75
N GLU A 101 -2.16 9.80 25.36
CA GLU A 101 -1.86 8.68 26.25
C GLU A 101 -0.81 9.07 27.29
N ALA A 102 0.25 9.79 26.89
CA ALA A 102 1.25 10.31 27.80
C ALA A 102 0.66 11.29 28.83
N GLU A 103 -0.24 12.18 28.40
CA GLU A 103 -0.96 13.10 29.30
C GLU A 103 -1.85 12.35 30.28
N ALA A 104 -2.62 11.36 29.80
CA ALA A 104 -3.46 10.52 30.64
C ALA A 104 -2.63 9.71 31.66
N TYR A 105 -1.50 9.16 31.22
CA TYR A 105 -0.57 8.44 32.08
C TYR A 105 0.04 9.35 33.15
N LEU A 106 0.48 10.56 32.79
CA LEU A 106 0.99 11.57 33.72
C LEU A 106 -0.07 12.00 34.74
N ALA A 107 -1.32 12.20 34.30
CA ALA A 107 -2.42 12.56 35.19
C ALA A 107 -2.72 11.42 36.18
N LYS A 108 -2.73 10.18 35.71
CA LYS A 108 -2.90 8.99 36.54
C LYS A 108 -1.76 8.85 37.55
N ALA A 109 -0.52 8.93 37.11
CA ALA A 109 0.66 8.85 37.99
C ALA A 109 0.65 9.95 39.06
N LYS A 110 0.31 11.20 38.71
CA LYS A 110 0.18 12.29 39.69
C LYS A 110 -0.90 12.02 40.73
N LYS A 111 -2.03 11.43 40.32
CA LYS A 111 -3.10 11.04 41.23
C LYS A 111 -2.64 9.93 42.18
N GLU A 112 -2.02 8.88 41.64
CA GLU A 112 -1.48 7.76 42.43
C GLU A 112 -0.44 8.23 43.45
N MET A 113 0.50 9.10 43.04
CA MET A 113 1.48 9.70 43.95
C MET A 113 0.83 10.54 45.05
N ALA A 114 -0.23 11.29 44.75
CA ALA A 114 -0.94 12.09 45.75
C ALA A 114 -1.68 11.20 46.76
N ASP A 115 -2.30 10.12 46.29
CA ASP A 115 -2.98 9.15 47.14
C ASP A 115 -1.98 8.35 48.00
N GLU A 116 -0.84 7.97 47.43
CA GLU A 116 0.24 7.29 48.15
C GLU A 116 0.86 8.18 49.24
N LYS A 117 1.09 9.47 48.94
CA LYS A 117 1.54 10.44 49.95
C LYS A 117 0.56 10.55 51.13
N ARG A 118 -0.75 10.61 50.85
CA ARG A 118 -1.78 10.63 51.91
C ARG A 118 -1.77 9.36 52.75
N ASN A 119 -1.60 8.20 52.11
CA ASN A 119 -1.50 6.93 52.80
C ASN A 119 -0.25 6.86 53.69
N MET A 120 0.91 7.31 53.19
CA MET A 120 2.13 7.42 53.97
C MET A 120 1.97 8.37 55.18
N GLU A 121 1.36 9.54 54.99
CA GLU A 121 1.12 10.47 56.09
C GLU A 121 0.22 9.87 57.17
N ARG A 122 -0.82 9.11 56.78
CA ARG A 122 -1.67 8.38 57.73
C ARG A 122 -0.88 7.31 58.48
N GLU A 123 -0.11 6.50 57.77
CA GLU A 123 0.69 5.43 58.36
C GLU A 123 1.75 5.97 59.35
N ILE A 124 2.40 7.10 59.01
CA ILE A 124 3.33 7.77 59.91
C ILE A 124 2.61 8.23 61.19
N LYS A 125 1.42 8.84 61.08
CA LYS A 125 0.64 9.29 62.25
C LYS A 125 0.24 8.11 63.13
N GLU A 126 -0.19 6.99 62.55
CA GLU A 126 -0.52 5.77 63.28
C GLU A 126 0.69 5.21 64.02
N ARG A 127 1.86 5.12 63.36
CA ARG A 127 3.11 4.66 63.97
C ARG A 127 3.58 5.57 65.10
N ILE A 128 3.48 6.89 64.93
CA ILE A 128 3.82 7.86 65.98
C ILE A 128 2.86 7.70 67.17
N GLY A 129 1.55 7.61 66.92
CA GLY A 129 0.55 7.42 67.97
C GLY A 129 0.82 6.15 68.79
N ALA A 130 1.10 5.04 68.12
CA ALA A 130 1.47 3.78 68.77
C ALA A 130 2.75 3.93 69.61
N LEU A 131 3.79 4.60 69.09
CA LEU A 131 5.03 4.82 69.82
C LEU A 131 4.84 5.73 71.04
N SER A 132 4.03 6.79 70.92
CA SER A 132 3.71 7.70 72.03
C SER A 132 3.00 6.96 73.16
N VAL A 133 2.06 6.05 72.86
CA VAL A 133 1.40 5.23 73.87
C VAL A 133 2.42 4.35 74.61
N VAL A 134 3.32 3.67 73.88
CA VAL A 134 4.36 2.82 74.48
C VAL A 134 5.32 3.63 75.36
N LEU A 135 5.71 4.84 74.93
CA LEU A 135 6.58 5.73 75.72
C LEU A 135 5.89 6.21 77.00
N VAL A 136 4.61 6.61 76.90
CA VAL A 136 3.82 7.04 78.06
C VAL A 136 3.61 5.87 79.03
N GLU A 137 3.32 4.66 78.54
CA GLU A 137 3.19 3.46 79.37
C GLU A 137 4.49 3.16 80.15
N ARG A 138 5.64 3.17 79.46
CA ARG A 138 6.95 2.96 80.10
C ARG A 138 7.28 4.06 81.11
N GLY A 139 7.11 5.32 80.73
CA GLY A 139 7.38 6.46 81.61
C GLY A 139 6.49 6.43 82.85
N LEU A 140 5.18 6.23 82.70
CA LEU A 140 4.27 6.09 83.84
C LEU A 140 4.69 4.94 84.75
N ARG A 141 5.07 3.77 84.21
CA ARG A 141 5.53 2.63 85.01
C ARG A 141 6.83 2.94 85.78
N GLU A 142 7.73 3.74 85.22
CA GLU A 142 9.01 4.11 85.84
C GLU A 142 8.87 5.19 86.92
N TYR A 143 7.92 6.12 86.76
CA TYR A 143 7.73 7.26 87.67
C TYR A 143 6.54 7.13 88.64
N LEU A 144 5.67 6.10 88.52
CA LEU A 144 4.58 5.89 89.48
C LEU A 144 5.09 5.36 90.81
N THR A 145 5.01 6.20 91.85
CA THR A 145 5.07 5.78 93.25
C THR A 145 3.67 5.43 93.79
N ASP A 146 3.60 4.63 94.85
CA ASP A 146 2.32 4.18 95.46
C ASP A 146 1.37 5.35 95.81
N ASP A 147 1.91 6.50 96.25
CA ASP A 147 1.11 7.69 96.56
C ASP A 147 0.53 8.36 95.31
N MET A 148 1.28 8.42 94.21
CA MET A 148 0.77 8.95 92.94
C MET A 148 -0.32 8.04 92.36
N GLN A 149 -0.18 6.73 92.50
CA GLN A 149 -1.16 5.74 92.03
C GLN A 149 -2.51 5.89 92.75
N LYS A 150 -2.49 6.09 94.08
CA LYS A 150 -3.68 6.40 94.87
C LYS A 150 -4.32 7.73 94.47
N GLY A 151 -3.52 8.77 94.21
CA GLY A 151 -3.99 10.08 93.77
C GLY A 151 -4.67 10.06 92.40
N VAL A 152 -4.09 9.36 91.42
CA VAL A 152 -4.67 9.17 90.09
C VAL A 152 -5.98 8.37 90.17
N THR A 153 -6.01 7.29 90.94
CA THR A 153 -7.22 6.47 91.13
C THR A 153 -8.35 7.28 91.74
N LYS A 154 -8.06 8.09 92.76
CA LYS A 154 -9.05 8.97 93.39
C LYS A 154 -9.62 10.00 92.39
N ARG A 155 -8.78 10.61 91.56
CA ARG A 155 -9.24 11.55 90.51
C ARG A 155 -10.10 10.89 89.44
N ILE A 156 -9.76 9.67 89.01
CA ILE A 156 -10.56 8.92 88.03
C ILE A 156 -11.94 8.61 88.61
N LEU A 157 -12.01 8.14 89.85
CA LEU A 157 -13.28 7.85 90.53
C LEU A 157 -14.16 9.10 90.66
N THR A 158 -13.58 10.24 91.06
CA THR A 158 -14.32 11.51 91.17
C THR A 158 -14.83 12.01 89.81
N ASN A 159 -14.06 11.86 88.73
CA ASN A 159 -14.48 12.28 87.39
C ASN A 159 -15.58 11.37 86.80
N LEU A 160 -15.57 10.08 87.12
CA LEU A 160 -16.63 9.15 86.73
C LEU A 160 -17.94 9.42 87.49
N GLU A 161 -17.85 9.82 88.75
CA GLU A 161 -19.01 10.28 89.52
C GLU A 161 -19.61 11.58 88.94
N THR A 162 -18.79 12.50 88.45
CA THR A 162 -19.26 13.76 87.84
C THR A 162 -19.80 13.60 86.41
N GLN A 163 -19.37 12.57 85.66
CA GLN A 163 -19.93 12.25 84.35
C GLN A 163 -21.29 11.53 84.42
N ASN A 164 -21.58 10.82 85.51
CA ASN A 164 -22.88 10.15 85.73
C ASN A 164 -23.94 11.07 86.39
N LEU A 165 -23.59 12.32 86.70
CA LEU A 165 -24.48 13.34 87.29
C LEU A 165 -24.90 14.43 86.28
N ASN A 166 -24.54 14.28 84.99
CA ASN A 166 -25.06 15.04 83.85
C ASN A 166 -25.68 14.07 82.84
#